data_AF-A0A4P2Q5L0-F1
#
_entry.id   AF-A0A4P2Q5L0-F1
#
_cell.length_a   1.000
_cell.length_b   1.000
_cell.length_c   1.000
_cell.angle_alpha   90.00
_cell.angle_beta   90.00
_cell.angle_gamma   90.00
#
_symmetry.space_group_name_H-M   'P 1'
#
loop_
_entity.id
_entity.type
_entity.pdbx_description
1 polymer ?
#
loop_
_entity_poly.entity_id
_entity_poly.type
_entity_poly.pdbx_seq_one_letter_code
_entity_poly.pdbx_strand_id
1 'polypeptide(L)'
;MGVLALSCASDHQVSPWGAARRPTLGAYVAPADLDARLRAIDLEVAELGLSLDVELRGALPRGRGEVVVRGYSGTDALGRRTSAVRVATPRGVVMAAGPLEGARADRRQATQLVPSLLPGSEAAPAHDELGVFRSGTDLNRDDAPDVVLRNEAGELEIWAVHPLGAVRYAVEIATPPRFALDVDRDGLLELAGRVRVPERDPIGPDLLDVASFEGGRYTHRGGAARAFHAARAGEAAGPGKPPGRSKDDGTPPARPKDDAMPPARPKDDGRPPAPPEDDATRLRRALERAWHALLAGRPAEETLAALDREQVPPALREAFAAHRARVAGVAPARPTGAATSDGTRGPGGAPTRPPAASGTPD
;
A
#
# COMPACT_ATOMS: atom_id res chain seq x y z
N MET A 1 43.40 -16.85 58.22
CA MET A 1 42.06 -16.59 57.64
C MET A 1 42.20 -16.69 56.13
N GLY A 2 42.06 -17.90 55.58
CA GLY A 2 42.24 -18.17 54.15
C GLY A 2 40.91 -18.07 53.41
N VAL A 3 40.88 -17.28 52.34
CA VAL A 3 39.72 -17.13 51.47
C VAL A 3 39.86 -18.13 50.32
N LEU A 4 38.98 -19.14 50.31
CA LEU A 4 38.79 -20.06 49.18
C LEU A 4 38.02 -19.33 48.08
N ALA A 5 38.69 -19.03 46.97
CA ALA A 5 38.04 -18.55 45.75
C ALA A 5 37.58 -19.75 44.91
N LEU A 6 36.26 -19.99 44.88
CA LEU A 6 35.63 -20.94 43.95
C LEU A 6 35.48 -20.25 42.59
N SER A 7 36.39 -20.59 41.67
CA SER A 7 36.32 -20.26 40.25
C SER A 7 35.37 -21.23 39.56
N CYS A 8 34.26 -20.73 39.02
CA CYS A 8 33.43 -21.48 38.07
C CYS A 8 34.06 -21.40 36.68
N ALA A 9 34.93 -22.34 36.34
CA ALA A 9 35.36 -22.55 34.96
C ALA A 9 34.25 -23.30 34.21
N SER A 10 33.49 -22.60 33.36
CA SER A 10 32.60 -23.25 32.40
C SER A 10 33.44 -23.82 31.28
N ASP A 11 33.64 -25.14 31.31
CA ASP A 11 34.25 -25.92 30.25
C ASP A 11 33.31 -25.91 29.02
N HIS A 12 33.42 -24.89 28.17
CA HIS A 12 32.69 -24.87 26.91
C HIS A 12 33.33 -25.89 25.97
N GLN A 13 32.89 -27.15 26.09
CA GLN A 13 33.14 -28.14 25.06
C GLN A 13 32.37 -27.75 23.80
N VAL A 14 33.00 -26.95 22.95
CA VAL A 14 32.57 -26.81 21.56
C VAL A 14 32.77 -28.17 20.92
N SER A 15 31.66 -28.86 20.63
CA SER A 15 31.69 -30.21 20.07
C SER A 15 32.65 -30.29 18.87
N PRO A 16 33.50 -31.32 18.77
CA PRO A 16 34.60 -31.41 17.80
C PRO A 16 34.08 -31.81 16.42
N TRP A 17 33.23 -30.97 15.81
CA TRP A 17 32.65 -31.18 14.48
C TRP A 17 33.63 -30.96 13.32
N GLY A 18 34.96 -30.91 13.57
CA GLY A 18 35.95 -30.44 12.60
C GLY A 18 36.94 -31.46 12.02
N ALA A 19 37.03 -32.71 12.51
CA ALA A 19 38.21 -33.56 12.26
C ALA A 19 38.00 -34.86 11.47
N ALA A 20 36.80 -35.19 11.00
CA ALA A 20 36.58 -36.42 10.23
C ALA A 20 35.81 -36.12 8.95
N ARG A 21 36.22 -36.75 7.84
CA ARG A 21 35.58 -36.80 6.50
C ARG A 21 34.05 -36.97 6.61
N ARG A 22 33.34 -35.87 6.85
CA ARG A 22 31.88 -35.81 6.93
C ARG A 22 31.34 -34.94 5.80
N PRO A 23 30.08 -35.18 5.41
CA PRO A 23 29.45 -34.48 4.31
C PRO A 23 29.55 -32.96 4.54
N THR A 24 29.86 -32.19 3.50
CA THR A 24 29.90 -30.72 3.60
C THR A 24 28.56 -30.20 4.15
N LEU A 25 28.50 -28.98 4.70
CA LEU A 25 27.23 -28.39 5.15
C LEU A 25 26.14 -28.50 4.06
N GLY A 26 26.54 -28.43 2.77
CA GLY A 26 25.68 -28.64 1.61
C GLY A 26 25.05 -30.04 1.47
N ALA A 27 25.55 -31.07 2.16
CA ALA A 27 24.96 -32.41 2.15
C ALA A 27 23.89 -32.62 3.23
N TYR A 28 23.83 -31.75 4.25
CA TYR A 28 22.66 -31.64 5.14
C TYR A 28 21.64 -30.63 4.63
N VAL A 29 22.03 -29.83 3.65
CA VAL A 29 21.16 -28.95 2.85
C VAL A 29 20.93 -29.65 1.51
N ALA A 30 20.37 -30.86 1.54
CA ALA A 30 19.84 -31.45 0.31
C ALA A 30 18.91 -30.39 -0.34
N PRO A 31 19.08 -30.08 -1.63
CA PRO A 31 18.17 -29.17 -2.31
C PRO A 31 16.77 -29.68 -2.05
N ALA A 32 15.89 -28.83 -1.52
CA ALA A 32 14.55 -29.29 -1.25
C ALA A 32 13.94 -29.75 -2.57
N ASP A 33 13.47 -31.00 -2.58
CA ASP A 33 12.59 -31.50 -3.64
C ASP A 33 11.28 -30.70 -3.54
N LEU A 34 11.22 -29.61 -4.31
CA LEU A 34 10.09 -28.70 -4.34
C LEU A 34 8.83 -29.47 -4.75
N ASP A 35 8.93 -30.39 -5.71
CA ASP A 35 7.80 -31.19 -6.17
C ASP A 35 7.29 -32.13 -5.09
N ALA A 36 8.17 -32.76 -4.31
CA ALA A 36 7.75 -33.55 -3.14
C ALA A 36 7.02 -32.70 -2.10
N ARG A 37 7.45 -31.46 -1.89
CA ARG A 37 6.78 -30.54 -0.97
C ARG A 37 5.41 -30.11 -1.50
N LEU A 38 5.34 -29.77 -2.78
CA LEU A 38 4.08 -29.44 -3.45
C LEU A 38 3.07 -30.60 -3.35
N ARG A 39 3.51 -31.85 -3.56
CA ARG A 39 2.67 -33.03 -3.34
C ARG A 39 2.20 -33.18 -1.88
N ALA A 40 3.08 -32.91 -0.90
CA ALA A 40 2.69 -32.97 0.50
C ALA A 40 1.64 -31.91 0.85
N ILE A 41 1.76 -30.70 0.30
CA ILE A 41 0.75 -29.64 0.45
C ILE A 41 -0.58 -30.09 -0.17
N ASP A 42 -0.56 -30.71 -1.36
CA ASP A 42 -1.79 -31.16 -2.02
C ASP A 42 -2.52 -32.25 -1.23
N LEU A 43 -1.80 -33.10 -0.50
CA LEU A 43 -2.41 -34.06 0.42
C LEU A 43 -3.04 -33.36 1.63
N GLU A 44 -2.31 -32.43 2.27
CA GLU A 44 -2.81 -31.63 3.41
C GLU A 44 -4.10 -30.88 3.05
N VAL A 45 -4.10 -30.14 1.94
CA VAL A 45 -5.27 -29.33 1.54
C VAL A 45 -6.44 -30.18 1.05
N ALA A 46 -6.19 -31.37 0.49
CA ALA A 46 -7.26 -32.31 0.14
C ALA A 46 -7.95 -32.88 1.39
N GLU A 47 -7.22 -33.15 2.48
CA GLU A 47 -7.79 -33.55 3.77
C GLU A 47 -8.70 -32.45 4.36
N LEU A 48 -8.45 -31.19 4.02
CA LEU A 48 -9.27 -30.03 4.38
C LEU A 48 -10.46 -29.80 3.43
N GLY A 49 -10.68 -30.68 2.45
CA GLY A 49 -11.77 -30.55 1.47
C GLY A 49 -11.55 -29.41 0.46
N LEU A 50 -10.30 -28.99 0.26
CA LEU A 50 -9.93 -27.97 -0.72
C LEU A 50 -9.38 -28.61 -2.00
N SER A 51 -9.61 -27.94 -3.13
CA SER A 51 -9.04 -28.27 -4.43
C SER A 51 -8.11 -27.15 -4.91
N LEU A 52 -7.04 -27.52 -5.63
CA LEU A 52 -6.17 -26.56 -6.29
C LEU A 52 -6.96 -25.82 -7.37
N ASP A 53 -7.04 -24.50 -7.25
CA ASP A 53 -7.73 -23.62 -8.19
C ASP A 53 -6.72 -23.00 -9.17
N VAL A 54 -5.59 -22.54 -8.64
CA VAL A 54 -4.57 -21.82 -9.42
C VAL A 54 -3.16 -22.12 -8.90
N GLU A 55 -2.22 -22.30 -9.84
CA GLU A 55 -0.79 -22.38 -9.57
C GLU A 55 -0.05 -21.31 -10.39
N LEU A 56 0.79 -20.53 -9.71
CA LEU A 56 1.63 -19.52 -10.31
C LEU A 56 3.08 -19.80 -9.95
N ARG A 57 3.96 -19.56 -10.93
CA ARG A 57 5.40 -19.80 -10.83
C ARG A 57 6.13 -18.50 -11.12
N GLY A 58 7.08 -18.17 -10.25
CA GLY A 58 7.94 -16.99 -10.33
C GLY A 58 9.38 -17.32 -9.97
N ALA A 59 10.25 -16.31 -9.94
CA ALA A 59 11.66 -16.47 -9.62
C ALA A 59 12.04 -15.68 -8.37
N LEU A 60 12.82 -16.28 -7.47
CA LEU A 60 13.45 -15.56 -6.38
C LEU A 60 14.65 -14.75 -6.88
N PRO A 61 14.95 -13.60 -6.26
CA PRO A 61 16.08 -12.76 -6.66
C PRO A 61 17.42 -13.50 -6.58
N ARG A 62 18.35 -13.07 -7.43
CA ARG A 62 19.75 -13.55 -7.46
C ARG A 62 19.86 -15.07 -7.71
N GLY A 63 18.96 -15.64 -8.50
CA GLY A 63 18.99 -17.06 -8.87
C GLY A 63 18.77 -18.00 -7.69
N ARG A 64 18.06 -17.57 -6.64
CA ARG A 64 17.81 -18.37 -5.44
C ARG A 64 16.74 -19.46 -5.62
N GLY A 65 16.33 -19.69 -6.87
CA GLY A 65 15.40 -20.71 -7.29
C GLY A 65 14.02 -20.16 -7.59
N GLU A 66 13.07 -21.08 -7.75
CA GLU A 66 11.68 -20.79 -8.09
C GLU A 66 10.86 -20.42 -6.85
N VAL A 67 9.80 -19.63 -7.02
CA VAL A 67 8.71 -19.51 -6.06
C VAL A 67 7.44 -20.08 -6.70
N VAL A 68 6.71 -20.91 -5.96
CA VAL A 68 5.45 -21.49 -6.40
C VAL A 68 4.34 -21.02 -5.46
N VAL A 69 3.35 -20.34 -6.02
CA VAL A 69 2.20 -19.79 -5.32
C VAL A 69 0.97 -20.59 -5.72
N ARG A 70 0.30 -21.22 -4.77
CA ARG A 70 -0.91 -22.02 -5.01
C ARG A 70 -2.09 -21.44 -4.26
N GLY A 71 -3.18 -21.22 -4.99
CA GLY A 71 -4.48 -20.86 -4.46
C GLY A 71 -5.40 -22.07 -4.48
N TYR A 72 -6.09 -22.29 -3.37
CA TYR A 72 -7.01 -23.39 -3.16
C TYR A 72 -8.39 -22.85 -2.82
N SER A 73 -9.42 -23.56 -3.26
CA SER A 73 -10.81 -23.24 -2.96
C SER A 73 -11.59 -24.49 -2.57
N GLY A 74 -12.63 -24.32 -1.78
CA GLY A 74 -13.50 -25.42 -1.36
C GLY A 74 -14.67 -24.93 -0.51
N THR A 75 -15.26 -25.85 0.24
CA THR A 75 -16.32 -25.54 1.20
C THR A 75 -15.99 -26.11 2.57
N ASP A 76 -16.23 -25.35 3.63
CA ASP A 76 -16.06 -25.83 4.99
C ASP A 76 -17.17 -26.83 5.39
N ALA A 77 -17.07 -27.41 6.59
CA ALA A 77 -18.06 -28.36 7.12
C ALA A 77 -19.48 -27.80 7.25
N LEU A 78 -19.67 -26.47 7.15
CA LEU A 78 -20.96 -25.79 7.17
C LEU A 78 -21.46 -25.45 5.75
N GLY A 79 -20.77 -25.90 4.71
CA GLY A 79 -21.10 -25.62 3.30
C GLY A 79 -20.75 -24.20 2.85
N ARG A 80 -20.00 -23.44 3.64
CA ARG A 80 -19.59 -22.08 3.29
C ARG A 80 -18.34 -22.13 2.41
N ARG A 81 -18.24 -21.25 1.43
CA ARG A 81 -17.01 -21.13 0.61
C ARG A 81 -15.82 -20.78 1.50
N THR A 82 -14.69 -21.42 1.24
CA THR A 82 -13.42 -21.17 1.92
C THR A 82 -12.28 -21.19 0.90
N SER A 83 -11.16 -20.58 1.24
CA SER A 83 -9.97 -20.48 0.41
C SER A 83 -8.72 -20.59 1.24
N ALA A 84 -7.65 -21.07 0.62
CA ALA A 84 -6.32 -21.09 1.22
C ALA A 84 -5.25 -20.76 0.19
N VAL A 85 -4.12 -20.24 0.66
CA VAL A 85 -2.93 -20.01 -0.14
C VAL A 85 -1.73 -20.67 0.51
N ARG A 86 -0.86 -21.23 -0.33
CA ARG A 86 0.45 -21.76 0.06
C ARG A 86 1.50 -21.20 -0.88
N VAL A 87 2.59 -20.70 -0.32
CA VAL A 87 3.76 -20.23 -1.10
C VAL A 87 4.96 -21.06 -0.71
N ALA A 88 5.57 -21.72 -1.70
CA ALA A 88 6.70 -22.60 -1.53
C ALA A 88 7.93 -22.09 -2.29
N THR A 89 9.10 -22.34 -1.71
CA THR A 89 10.42 -22.11 -2.30
C THR A 89 11.26 -23.38 -2.14
N PRO A 90 12.46 -23.46 -2.74
CA PRO A 90 13.43 -24.51 -2.47
C PRO A 90 13.92 -24.58 -1.02
N ARG A 91 13.45 -23.70 -0.13
CA ARG A 91 13.79 -23.73 1.30
C ARG A 91 12.62 -24.15 2.17
N GLY A 92 11.38 -23.90 1.78
CA GLY A 92 10.24 -24.04 2.68
C GLY A 92 8.91 -23.74 2.03
N VAL A 93 7.82 -24.11 2.70
CA VAL A 93 6.63 -23.28 2.66
C VAL A 93 6.96 -22.01 3.45
N VAL A 94 6.95 -20.87 2.77
CA VAL A 94 7.34 -19.57 3.33
C VAL A 94 6.13 -18.71 3.71
N MET A 95 4.94 -19.12 3.28
CA MET A 95 3.66 -18.49 3.61
C MET A 95 2.52 -19.51 3.53
N ALA A 96 1.62 -19.47 4.50
CA ALA A 96 0.37 -20.22 4.53
C ALA A 96 -0.73 -19.30 5.04
N ALA A 97 -1.80 -19.14 4.26
CA ALA A 97 -2.98 -18.36 4.63
C ALA A 97 -4.23 -19.23 4.45
N GLY A 98 -5.10 -19.30 5.45
CA GLY A 98 -6.30 -20.13 5.41
C GLY A 98 -6.06 -21.66 5.37
N PRO A 99 -7.14 -22.46 5.35
CA PRO A 99 -8.54 -22.03 5.39
C PRO A 99 -8.92 -21.42 6.75
N LEU A 100 -9.94 -20.58 6.76
CA LEU A 100 -10.49 -20.03 8.00
C LEU A 100 -11.42 -21.07 8.64
N GLU A 101 -11.08 -21.53 9.85
CA GLU A 101 -11.85 -22.57 10.53
C GLU A 101 -12.84 -22.02 11.56
N GLY A 102 -14.09 -22.51 11.48
CA GLY A 102 -15.12 -22.26 12.49
C GLY A 102 -15.87 -20.93 12.35
N ALA A 103 -16.76 -20.67 13.30
CA ALA A 103 -17.61 -19.47 13.31
C ALA A 103 -16.92 -18.21 13.83
N ARG A 104 -15.80 -18.36 14.55
CA ARG A 104 -15.03 -17.26 15.16
C ARG A 104 -13.81 -16.83 14.35
N ALA A 105 -13.61 -17.40 13.16
CA ALA A 105 -12.49 -17.03 12.32
C ALA A 105 -12.57 -15.55 11.92
N ASP A 106 -11.44 -14.87 11.94
CA ASP A 106 -11.35 -13.48 11.50
C ASP A 106 -11.44 -13.41 9.97
N ARG A 107 -12.64 -13.15 9.47
CA ARG A 107 -12.94 -13.01 8.03
C ARG A 107 -12.29 -11.79 7.38
N ARG A 108 -11.63 -10.93 8.17
CA ARG A 108 -10.80 -9.84 7.65
C ARG A 108 -9.46 -10.36 7.12
N GLN A 109 -9.03 -11.55 7.54
CA GLN A 109 -7.81 -12.16 7.02
C GLN A 109 -7.95 -12.50 5.54
N ALA A 110 -7.03 -11.99 4.72
CA ALA A 110 -6.97 -12.36 3.32
C ALA A 110 -6.49 -13.81 3.17
N THR A 111 -7.28 -14.63 2.47
CA THR A 111 -7.00 -16.07 2.27
C THR A 111 -7.25 -16.55 0.84
N GLN A 112 -7.77 -15.68 -0.02
CA GLN A 112 -7.97 -15.98 -1.43
C GLN A 112 -6.78 -15.43 -2.24
N LEU A 113 -6.17 -16.25 -3.09
CA LEU A 113 -5.14 -15.77 -4.03
C LEU A 113 -5.79 -14.89 -5.10
N VAL A 114 -5.16 -13.74 -5.39
CA VAL A 114 -5.48 -12.91 -6.56
C VAL A 114 -4.43 -13.20 -7.63
N PRO A 115 -4.77 -13.92 -8.72
CA PRO A 115 -3.77 -14.36 -9.69
C PRO A 115 -3.10 -13.23 -10.47
N SER A 116 -3.88 -12.20 -10.77
CA SER A 116 -3.44 -11.02 -11.51
C SER A 116 -4.15 -9.76 -10.99
N LEU A 117 -3.49 -8.62 -11.12
CA LEU A 117 -4.11 -7.31 -10.93
C LEU A 117 -4.24 -6.65 -12.31
N LEU A 118 -5.49 -6.43 -12.71
CA LEU A 118 -5.83 -5.62 -13.88
C LEU A 118 -5.95 -4.15 -13.46
N PRO A 119 -5.35 -3.21 -14.20
CA PRO A 119 -5.66 -1.80 -14.02
C PRO A 119 -7.14 -1.58 -14.31
N GLY A 120 -7.96 -1.21 -13.32
CA GLY A 120 -9.38 -1.05 -13.57
C GLY A 120 -10.28 -1.10 -12.33
N SER A 121 -11.60 -1.00 -12.58
CA SER A 121 -12.61 -0.87 -11.53
C SER A 121 -12.84 -2.17 -10.73
N GLU A 122 -13.31 -2.02 -9.49
CA GLU A 122 -13.62 -3.05 -8.48
C GLU A 122 -14.48 -4.24 -8.98
N ALA A 123 -15.09 -4.16 -10.18
CA ALA A 123 -16.12 -5.07 -10.67
C ALA A 123 -15.72 -6.00 -11.84
N ALA A 124 -14.46 -6.04 -12.28
CA ALA A 124 -14.08 -6.98 -13.34
C ALA A 124 -14.01 -8.43 -12.78
N PRO A 125 -14.81 -9.39 -13.27
CA PRO A 125 -14.70 -10.78 -12.87
C PRO A 125 -13.31 -11.33 -13.23
N ALA A 126 -12.67 -12.00 -12.28
CA ALA A 126 -11.26 -12.40 -12.31
C ALA A 126 -10.94 -13.61 -13.20
N HIS A 127 -11.65 -13.80 -14.30
CA HIS A 127 -11.51 -14.97 -15.15
C HIS A 127 -11.19 -14.54 -16.59
N ASP A 128 -9.99 -14.93 -17.04
CA ASP A 128 -9.46 -14.92 -18.42
C ASP A 128 -8.53 -13.78 -18.90
N GLU A 129 -8.36 -12.68 -18.17
CA GLU A 129 -7.32 -11.68 -18.51
C GLU A 129 -6.21 -11.62 -17.45
N LEU A 130 -5.01 -12.07 -17.82
CA LEU A 130 -3.80 -11.80 -17.03
C LEU A 130 -3.54 -10.29 -17.11
N GLY A 131 -3.75 -9.59 -16.00
CA GLY A 131 -3.46 -8.17 -15.90
C GLY A 131 -1.98 -7.82 -15.94
N VAL A 132 -1.70 -6.52 -15.85
CA VAL A 132 -0.34 -5.96 -15.91
C VAL A 132 0.59 -6.59 -14.87
N PHE A 133 0.03 -7.02 -13.74
CA PHE A 133 0.74 -7.76 -12.70
C PHE A 133 0.19 -9.18 -12.52
N ARG A 134 1.09 -10.13 -12.21
CA ARG A 134 0.78 -11.51 -11.84
C ARG A 134 1.36 -11.84 -10.46
N SER A 135 0.57 -12.43 -9.57
CA SER A 135 1.10 -12.88 -8.27
C SER A 135 2.28 -13.85 -8.47
N GLY A 136 3.34 -13.67 -7.71
CA GLY A 136 4.64 -14.32 -7.87
C GLY A 136 5.63 -13.55 -8.74
N THR A 137 5.28 -12.36 -9.25
CA THR A 137 6.21 -11.41 -9.89
C THR A 137 6.46 -10.21 -9.01
N ASP A 138 7.47 -9.40 -9.33
CA ASP A 138 7.81 -8.17 -8.61
C ASP A 138 6.86 -7.03 -9.02
N LEU A 139 5.95 -6.64 -8.11
CA LEU A 139 4.93 -5.60 -8.32
C LEU A 139 5.52 -4.20 -8.25
N ASN A 140 6.52 -4.01 -7.39
CA ASN A 140 6.94 -2.70 -6.91
C ASN A 140 8.42 -2.38 -7.17
N ARG A 141 9.11 -3.24 -7.92
CA ARG A 141 10.53 -3.16 -8.30
C ARG A 141 11.47 -3.19 -7.09
N ASP A 142 11.15 -3.98 -6.05
CA ASP A 142 12.02 -4.20 -4.90
C ASP A 142 12.87 -5.48 -4.98
N ASP A 143 12.87 -6.13 -6.16
CA ASP A 143 13.51 -7.41 -6.49
C ASP A 143 12.89 -8.63 -5.77
N ALA A 144 11.82 -8.48 -4.98
CA ALA A 144 11.11 -9.61 -4.38
C ALA A 144 9.83 -9.94 -5.17
N PRO A 145 9.52 -11.24 -5.37
CA PRO A 145 8.22 -11.63 -5.92
C PRO A 145 7.11 -11.36 -4.89
N ASP A 146 6.02 -10.78 -5.36
CA ASP A 146 4.89 -10.36 -4.53
C ASP A 146 3.69 -11.28 -4.68
N VAL A 147 3.02 -11.56 -3.56
CA VAL A 147 1.77 -12.33 -3.53
C VAL A 147 0.64 -11.43 -3.08
N VAL A 148 -0.41 -11.36 -3.90
CA VAL A 148 -1.61 -10.58 -3.61
C VAL A 148 -2.70 -11.51 -3.12
N LEU A 149 -3.20 -11.24 -1.93
CA LEU A 149 -4.33 -11.93 -1.33
C LEU A 149 -5.55 -11.02 -1.26
N ARG A 150 -6.74 -11.63 -1.17
CA ARG A 150 -8.02 -10.95 -0.95
C ARG A 150 -8.80 -11.59 0.20
N ASN A 151 -9.46 -10.76 0.99
CA ASN A 151 -10.39 -11.21 2.05
C ASN A 151 -11.86 -11.23 1.56
N GLU A 152 -12.79 -11.68 2.41
CA GLU A 152 -14.22 -11.76 2.07
C GLU A 152 -14.84 -10.38 1.74
N ALA A 153 -14.29 -9.29 2.28
CA ALA A 153 -14.75 -7.93 2.01
C ALA A 153 -14.22 -7.35 0.69
N GLY A 154 -13.34 -8.08 0.00
CA GLY A 154 -12.68 -7.67 -1.24
C GLY A 154 -11.40 -6.87 -1.03
N GLU A 155 -10.89 -6.79 0.20
CA GLU A 155 -9.71 -6.00 0.55
C GLU A 155 -8.43 -6.80 0.25
N LEU A 156 -7.42 -6.10 -0.28
CA LEU A 156 -6.17 -6.68 -0.73
C LEU A 156 -5.10 -6.64 0.36
N GLU A 157 -4.31 -7.70 0.44
CA GLU A 157 -3.05 -7.75 1.19
C GLU A 157 -1.92 -8.14 0.24
N ILE A 158 -0.77 -7.47 0.36
CA ILE A 158 0.39 -7.69 -0.51
C ILE A 158 1.55 -8.18 0.36
N TRP A 159 2.16 -9.27 -0.07
CA TRP A 159 3.22 -9.97 0.66
C TRP A 159 4.47 -10.09 -0.19
N ALA A 160 5.58 -9.54 0.30
CA ALA A 160 6.90 -9.75 -0.26
C ALA A 160 7.36 -11.18 0.07
N VAL A 161 7.72 -11.96 -0.95
CA VAL A 161 8.22 -13.32 -0.75
C VAL A 161 9.74 -13.33 -0.76
N HIS A 162 10.31 -13.82 0.33
CA HIS A 162 11.74 -14.04 0.48
C HIS A 162 12.06 -15.53 0.49
N PRO A 163 13.35 -15.91 0.30
CA PRO A 163 13.73 -17.32 0.27
C PRO A 163 13.34 -18.11 1.53
N LEU A 164 13.29 -17.45 2.70
CA LEU A 164 13.08 -18.09 4.01
C LEU A 164 11.79 -17.67 4.72
N GLY A 165 10.94 -16.85 4.07
CA GLY A 165 9.72 -16.33 4.69
C GLY A 165 9.02 -15.34 3.79
N ALA A 166 7.85 -14.85 4.21
CA ALA A 166 7.14 -13.77 3.56
C ALA A 166 6.84 -12.66 4.56
N VAL A 167 6.81 -11.42 4.09
CA VAL A 167 6.53 -10.24 4.91
C VAL A 167 5.41 -9.45 4.26
N ARG A 168 4.35 -9.16 5.03
CA ARG A 168 3.27 -8.31 4.57
C ARG A 168 3.73 -6.87 4.48
N TYR A 169 3.51 -6.20 3.36
CA TYR A 169 3.75 -4.76 3.27
C TYR A 169 2.76 -3.99 4.14
N ALA A 170 3.24 -2.92 4.75
CA ALA A 170 2.35 -1.93 5.35
C ALA A 170 1.62 -1.16 4.23
N VAL A 171 0.32 -0.95 4.40
CA VAL A 171 -0.50 -0.15 3.50
C VAL A 171 -1.14 0.98 4.30
N GLU A 172 -0.78 2.22 3.96
CA GLU A 172 -1.22 3.45 4.61
C GLU A 172 -2.16 4.24 3.68
N ILE A 173 -3.42 3.81 3.63
CA ILE A 173 -4.51 4.49 2.93
C ILE A 173 -5.74 4.57 3.81
N ALA A 174 -6.57 5.59 3.61
CA ALA A 174 -7.79 5.84 4.35
C ALA A 174 -8.88 4.79 4.07
N THR A 175 -8.88 4.22 2.87
CA THR A 175 -9.82 3.16 2.49
C THR A 175 -9.05 1.90 2.11
N PRO A 176 -9.35 0.72 2.70
CA PRO A 176 -8.64 -0.52 2.37
C PRO A 176 -8.51 -0.75 0.86
N PRO A 177 -7.35 -1.24 0.38
CA PRO A 177 -7.10 -1.37 -1.04
C PRO A 177 -7.97 -2.50 -1.58
N ARG A 178 -8.56 -2.33 -2.76
CA ARG A 178 -9.41 -3.36 -3.40
C ARG A 178 -9.07 -3.63 -4.85
N PHE A 179 -8.33 -2.73 -5.46
CA PHE A 179 -7.88 -2.81 -6.84
C PHE A 179 -6.56 -2.06 -6.97
N ALA A 180 -6.01 -2.05 -8.18
CA ALA A 180 -4.77 -1.36 -8.49
C ALA A 180 -4.93 -0.51 -9.75
N LEU A 181 -4.14 0.55 -9.86
CA LEU A 181 -4.14 1.52 -10.96
C LEU A 181 -2.71 1.86 -11.32
N ASP A 182 -2.41 2.11 -12.59
CA ASP A 182 -1.16 2.76 -13.02
C ASP A 182 -1.46 4.25 -13.16
N VAL A 183 -1.22 5.03 -12.09
CA VAL A 183 -1.72 6.41 -12.03
C VAL A 183 -0.85 7.42 -12.77
N ASP A 184 0.44 7.11 -12.95
CA ASP A 184 1.40 7.97 -13.65
C ASP A 184 1.89 7.39 -14.99
N ARG A 185 1.40 6.19 -15.37
CA ARG A 185 1.69 5.50 -16.62
C ARG A 185 3.13 5.04 -16.75
N ASP A 186 3.77 4.71 -15.63
CA ASP A 186 5.14 4.18 -15.60
C ASP A 186 5.21 2.64 -15.66
N GLY A 187 4.04 2.00 -15.75
CA GLY A 187 3.86 0.55 -15.80
C GLY A 187 3.94 -0.14 -14.44
N LEU A 188 4.09 0.61 -13.35
CA LEU A 188 3.88 0.14 -11.99
C LEU A 188 2.42 0.32 -11.60
N LEU A 189 1.97 -0.50 -10.65
CA LEU A 189 0.63 -0.40 -10.14
C LEU A 189 0.65 0.15 -8.72
N GLU A 190 -0.04 1.26 -8.51
CA GLU A 190 -0.46 1.75 -7.22
C GLU A 190 -1.65 0.94 -6.69
N LEU A 191 -1.74 0.82 -5.37
CA LEU A 191 -2.91 0.26 -4.72
C LEU A 191 -3.97 1.33 -4.55
N ALA A 192 -5.23 0.98 -4.79
CA ALA A 192 -6.34 1.91 -4.72
C ALA A 192 -7.52 1.36 -3.92
N GLY A 193 -8.18 2.26 -3.19
CA GLY A 193 -9.37 1.99 -2.40
C GLY A 193 -10.42 3.06 -2.66
N ARG A 194 -11.69 2.66 -2.71
CA ARG A 194 -12.82 3.57 -2.94
C ARG A 194 -13.80 3.50 -1.78
N VAL A 195 -14.19 4.66 -1.25
CA VAL A 195 -15.21 4.73 -0.21
C VAL A 195 -16.53 4.21 -0.79
N ARG A 196 -17.13 3.20 -0.13
CA ARG A 196 -18.46 2.72 -0.53
C ARG A 196 -19.49 3.79 -0.21
N VAL A 197 -20.18 4.25 -1.25
CA VAL A 197 -21.31 5.17 -1.14
C VAL A 197 -22.59 4.41 -1.47
N PRO A 198 -23.67 4.54 -0.68
CA PRO A 198 -24.96 3.90 -1.00
C PRO A 198 -25.44 4.30 -2.40
N GLU A 199 -26.02 3.37 -3.16
CA GLU A 199 -26.51 3.63 -4.53
C GLU A 199 -27.54 4.76 -4.62
N ARG A 200 -28.26 5.02 -3.53
CA ARG A 200 -29.29 6.05 -3.42
C ARG A 200 -28.80 7.34 -2.76
N ASP A 201 -27.49 7.48 -2.54
CA ASP A 201 -26.94 8.72 -1.99
C ASP A 201 -27.17 9.87 -3.00
N PRO A 202 -27.83 10.96 -2.59
CA PRO A 202 -28.22 12.01 -3.53
C PRO A 202 -27.02 12.83 -4.03
N ILE A 203 -25.85 12.76 -3.39
CA ILE A 203 -24.63 13.44 -3.80
C ILE A 203 -23.70 12.47 -4.53
N GLY A 204 -23.52 11.26 -4.00
CA GLY A 204 -22.79 10.17 -4.66
C GLY A 204 -21.34 10.50 -5.06
N PRO A 205 -20.46 11.02 -4.16
CA PRO A 205 -19.09 11.36 -4.53
C PRO A 205 -18.19 10.15 -4.74
N ASP A 206 -17.29 10.23 -5.73
CA ASP A 206 -16.24 9.22 -5.97
C ASP A 206 -14.98 9.54 -5.15
N LEU A 207 -14.96 9.08 -3.89
CA LEU A 207 -13.82 9.29 -3.00
C LEU A 207 -12.80 8.15 -3.17
N LEU A 208 -11.85 8.38 -4.07
CA LEU A 208 -10.76 7.46 -4.42
C LEU A 208 -9.48 7.81 -3.64
N ASP A 209 -8.89 6.82 -2.99
CA ASP A 209 -7.57 6.89 -2.35
C ASP A 209 -6.58 5.99 -3.10
N VAL A 210 -5.34 6.45 -3.24
CA VAL A 210 -4.28 5.76 -3.96
C VAL A 210 -3.02 5.77 -3.10
N ALA A 211 -2.31 4.64 -3.06
CA ALA A 211 -1.00 4.52 -2.45
C ALA A 211 0.03 3.99 -3.44
N SER A 212 1.14 4.72 -3.54
CA SER A 212 2.34 4.26 -4.24
C SER A 212 3.30 3.59 -3.28
N PHE A 213 4.14 2.71 -3.81
CA PHE A 213 5.18 2.03 -3.02
C PHE A 213 6.38 2.96 -2.80
N GLU A 214 6.71 3.25 -1.54
CA GLU A 214 7.85 4.08 -1.18
C GLU A 214 8.41 3.65 0.18
N GLY A 215 9.70 3.34 0.25
CA GLY A 215 10.37 2.98 1.50
C GLY A 215 9.86 1.67 2.13
N GLY A 216 9.54 0.66 1.31
CA GLY A 216 9.11 -0.66 1.79
C GLY A 216 7.64 -0.76 2.25
N ARG A 217 6.81 0.20 1.84
CA ARG A 217 5.37 0.25 2.16
C ARG A 217 4.59 0.97 1.08
N TYR A 218 3.30 0.70 1.01
CA TYR A 218 2.35 1.47 0.21
C TYR A 218 1.80 2.62 1.03
N THR A 219 1.89 3.86 0.54
CA THR A 219 1.38 5.04 1.27
C THR A 219 0.83 6.09 0.32
N HIS A 220 -0.30 6.72 0.69
CA HIS A 220 -0.86 7.86 -0.06
C HIS A 220 0.07 9.09 -0.03
N ARG A 221 1.07 9.08 0.86
CA ARG A 221 2.10 10.11 0.95
C ARG A 221 3.22 9.91 -0.06
N GLY A 222 3.21 8.86 -0.87
CA GLY A 222 4.26 8.64 -1.84
C GLY A 222 4.23 9.65 -2.98
N GLY A 223 5.34 9.77 -3.71
CA GLY A 223 5.49 10.72 -4.82
C GLY A 223 4.34 10.65 -5.85
N ALA A 224 4.12 9.48 -6.45
CA ALA A 224 3.10 9.27 -7.48
C ALA A 224 1.67 9.47 -6.94
N ALA A 225 1.36 8.91 -5.76
CA ALA A 225 0.05 9.08 -5.12
C ALA A 225 -0.29 10.56 -4.85
N ARG A 226 0.66 11.33 -4.28
CA ARG A 226 0.45 12.77 -4.05
C ARG A 226 0.25 13.54 -5.35
N ALA A 227 1.02 13.22 -6.40
CA ALA A 227 0.89 13.86 -7.70
C ALA A 227 -0.49 13.59 -8.32
N PHE A 228 -0.95 12.34 -8.27
CA PHE A 228 -2.29 11.94 -8.70
C PHE A 228 -3.39 12.72 -7.96
N HIS A 229 -3.32 12.77 -6.62
CA HIS A 229 -4.28 13.50 -5.82
C HIS A 229 -4.23 15.02 -6.07
N ALA A 230 -3.04 15.60 -6.26
CA ALA A 230 -2.90 17.02 -6.59
C ALA A 230 -3.55 17.35 -7.94
N ALA A 231 -3.38 16.49 -8.95
CA ALA A 231 -4.02 16.64 -10.26
C ALA A 231 -5.55 16.58 -10.14
N ARG A 232 -6.09 15.59 -9.43
CA ARG A 232 -7.55 15.45 -9.21
C ARG A 232 -8.15 16.61 -8.43
N ALA A 233 -7.43 17.14 -7.45
CA ALA A 233 -7.86 18.33 -6.71
C ALA A 233 -7.95 19.58 -7.63
N GLY A 234 -7.06 19.69 -8.63
CA GLY A 234 -7.05 20.78 -9.61
C GLY A 234 -8.08 20.63 -10.73
N GLU A 235 -8.25 19.43 -11.29
CA GLU A 235 -9.19 19.15 -12.39
C GLU A 235 -10.64 19.43 -12.01
N ALA A 236 -11.02 19.08 -10.78
CA ALA A 236 -12.38 19.31 -10.32
C ALA A 236 -12.70 20.80 -10.09
N ALA A 237 -11.74 21.74 -10.23
CA ALA A 237 -11.99 23.18 -10.25
C ALA A 237 -12.60 23.69 -11.58
N GLY A 238 -12.82 22.80 -12.56
CA GLY A 238 -13.35 23.15 -13.88
C GLY A 238 -12.29 23.75 -14.81
N PRO A 239 -12.62 24.06 -16.08
CA PRO A 239 -11.70 24.64 -17.06
C PRO A 239 -11.40 26.12 -16.76
N GLY A 240 -10.91 26.41 -15.56
CA GLY A 240 -10.38 27.71 -15.20
C GLY A 240 -8.93 27.81 -15.65
N LYS A 241 -8.72 28.21 -16.91
CA LYS A 241 -7.48 28.75 -17.51
C LYS A 241 -6.19 27.94 -17.21
N PRO A 242 -5.56 27.28 -18.20
CA PRO A 242 -4.30 26.59 -17.96
C PRO A 242 -3.27 27.55 -17.34
N PRO A 243 -2.42 27.09 -16.40
CA PRO A 243 -1.33 27.91 -15.89
C PRO A 243 -0.50 28.33 -17.10
N GLY A 244 -0.38 29.65 -17.28
CA GLY A 244 0.40 30.22 -18.38
C GLY A 244 1.78 29.60 -18.34
N ARG A 245 2.08 28.75 -19.33
CA ARG A 245 3.41 28.19 -19.54
C ARG A 245 4.32 29.39 -19.76
N SER A 246 5.12 29.75 -18.75
CA SER A 246 6.16 30.77 -18.89
C SER A 246 7.17 30.23 -19.89
N LYS A 247 7.02 30.61 -21.16
CA LYS A 247 8.08 30.52 -22.16
C LYS A 247 9.12 31.58 -21.80
N ASP A 248 10.08 31.21 -20.96
CA ASP A 248 11.39 31.86 -20.98
C ASP A 248 12.18 31.28 -22.15
N ASP A 249 11.84 31.72 -23.36
CA ASP A 249 12.68 31.55 -24.55
C ASP A 249 13.48 32.85 -24.71
N GLY A 250 14.73 32.83 -24.22
CA GLY A 250 15.67 33.95 -24.25
C GLY A 250 15.97 34.47 -25.65
N THR A 251 15.12 35.38 -26.14
CA THR A 251 15.32 36.11 -27.39
C THR A 251 15.81 37.54 -27.08
N PRO A 252 16.95 38.00 -27.66
CA PRO A 252 17.48 39.34 -27.41
C PRO A 252 16.66 40.44 -28.11
N PRO A 253 16.75 41.71 -27.66
CA PRO A 253 15.76 42.74 -27.96
C PRO A 253 15.94 43.33 -29.36
N ALA A 254 14.87 43.35 -30.14
CA ALA A 254 14.77 44.13 -31.36
C ALA A 254 13.78 45.30 -31.16
N ARG A 255 14.36 46.51 -31.18
CA ARG A 255 13.86 47.87 -31.47
C ARG A 255 12.37 48.25 -31.27
N PRO A 256 12.10 49.46 -30.74
CA PRO A 256 10.75 49.99 -30.63
C PRO A 256 10.23 50.43 -32.01
N LYS A 257 9.04 49.94 -32.39
CA LYS A 257 8.19 50.61 -33.37
C LYS A 257 6.95 51.08 -32.63
N ASP A 258 6.90 52.40 -32.47
CA ASP A 258 5.69 53.14 -32.16
C ASP A 258 4.70 52.93 -33.30
N ASP A 259 3.63 52.17 -33.04
CA ASP A 259 2.37 52.26 -33.76
C ASP A 259 1.27 51.81 -32.80
N ALA A 260 0.60 52.80 -32.22
CA ALA A 260 -0.51 52.63 -31.31
C ALA A 260 -1.73 52.06 -32.06
N MET A 261 -1.84 50.73 -32.05
CA MET A 261 -3.06 50.03 -32.46
C MET A 261 -3.96 49.86 -31.22
N PRO A 262 -5.23 50.29 -31.24
CA PRO A 262 -6.11 50.15 -30.10
C PRO A 262 -6.32 48.66 -29.77
N PRO A 263 -6.44 48.29 -28.49
CA PRO A 263 -6.64 46.89 -28.11
C PRO A 263 -7.93 46.38 -28.76
N ALA A 264 -7.79 45.35 -29.59
CA ALA A 264 -8.92 44.62 -30.14
C ALA A 264 -9.81 44.17 -28.99
N ARG A 265 -11.07 44.61 -28.99
CA ARG A 265 -12.07 44.17 -28.02
C ARG A 265 -12.10 42.63 -28.05
N PRO A 266 -12.09 41.95 -26.90
CA PRO A 266 -12.29 40.51 -26.87
C PRO A 266 -13.60 40.21 -27.58
N LYS A 267 -13.53 39.40 -28.64
CA LYS A 267 -14.72 38.88 -29.28
C LYS A 267 -15.42 38.02 -28.24
N ASP A 268 -16.60 38.46 -27.85
CA ASP A 268 -17.54 37.66 -27.09
C ASP A 268 -17.99 36.53 -28.03
N ASP A 269 -17.55 35.30 -27.77
CA ASP A 269 -17.67 34.17 -28.70
C ASP A 269 -19.13 33.72 -28.93
N GLY A 270 -20.12 34.44 -28.37
CA GLY A 270 -21.54 34.17 -28.56
C GLY A 270 -21.97 32.78 -28.06
N ARG A 271 -21.11 32.08 -27.32
CA ARG A 271 -21.41 30.76 -26.80
C ARG A 271 -22.42 30.94 -25.66
N PRO A 272 -23.61 30.31 -25.74
CA PRO A 272 -24.59 30.40 -24.67
C PRO A 272 -23.95 30.01 -23.34
N PRO A 273 -24.24 30.72 -22.23
CA PRO A 273 -23.76 30.32 -20.91
C PRO A 273 -24.18 28.87 -20.65
N ALA A 274 -23.25 28.08 -20.12
CA ALA A 274 -23.56 26.71 -19.74
C ALA A 274 -24.76 26.71 -18.77
N PRO A 275 -25.68 25.73 -18.88
CA PRO A 275 -26.79 25.62 -17.94
C PRO A 275 -26.25 25.53 -16.51
N PRO A 276 -26.98 26.08 -15.51
CA PRO A 276 -26.56 26.03 -14.12
C PRO A 276 -26.34 24.59 -13.70
N GLU A 277 -25.20 24.34 -13.06
CA GLU A 277 -24.86 23.04 -12.50
C GLU A 277 -25.82 22.70 -11.35
N ASP A 278 -26.39 21.50 -11.39
CA ASP A 278 -27.25 20.99 -10.32
C ASP A 278 -26.48 20.93 -8.98
N ASP A 279 -27.17 21.28 -7.89
CA ASP A 279 -26.56 21.43 -6.56
C ASP A 279 -25.84 20.16 -6.10
N ALA A 280 -26.40 18.98 -6.38
CA ALA A 280 -25.78 17.72 -6.00
C ALA A 280 -24.45 17.50 -6.73
N THR A 281 -24.36 17.88 -8.01
CA THR A 281 -23.12 17.75 -8.79
C THR A 281 -22.06 18.74 -8.32
N ARG A 282 -22.44 19.98 -8.01
CA ARG A 282 -21.52 20.96 -7.40
C ARG A 282 -20.94 20.44 -6.08
N LEU A 283 -21.80 19.97 -5.17
CA LEU A 283 -21.39 19.48 -3.84
C LEU A 283 -20.52 18.22 -3.93
N ARG A 284 -20.85 17.30 -4.85
CA ARG A 284 -20.02 16.13 -5.16
C ARG A 284 -18.61 16.54 -5.55
N ARG A 285 -18.45 17.44 -6.52
CA ARG A 285 -17.12 17.93 -6.93
C ARG A 285 -16.39 18.64 -5.81
N ALA A 286 -17.09 19.39 -4.97
CA ALA A 286 -16.49 20.04 -3.80
C ALA A 286 -15.92 19.02 -2.79
N LEU A 287 -16.65 17.94 -2.52
CA LEU A 287 -16.20 16.84 -1.66
C LEU A 287 -15.01 16.09 -2.25
N GLU A 288 -15.05 15.76 -3.54
CA GLU A 288 -13.96 15.08 -4.26
C GLU A 288 -12.68 15.94 -4.29
N ARG A 289 -12.81 17.25 -4.56
CA ARG A 289 -11.69 18.21 -4.48
C ARG A 289 -11.09 18.23 -3.10
N ALA A 290 -11.91 18.36 -2.06
CA ALA A 290 -11.44 18.45 -0.68
C ALA A 290 -10.73 17.16 -0.26
N TRP A 291 -11.29 16.00 -0.59
CA TRP A 291 -10.69 14.70 -0.37
C TRP A 291 -9.28 14.60 -0.98
N HIS A 292 -9.17 14.88 -2.28
CA HIS A 292 -7.89 14.82 -2.99
C HIS A 292 -6.91 15.89 -2.55
N ALA A 293 -7.37 17.09 -2.19
CA ALA A 293 -6.51 18.14 -1.65
C ALA A 293 -5.85 17.71 -0.34
N LEU A 294 -6.60 17.09 0.57
CA LEU A 294 -6.06 16.56 1.83
C LEU A 294 -5.03 15.47 1.59
N LEU A 295 -5.33 14.49 0.73
CA LEU A 295 -4.40 13.40 0.40
C LEU A 295 -3.15 13.88 -0.35
N ALA A 296 -3.27 14.96 -1.13
CA ALA A 296 -2.13 15.64 -1.74
C ALA A 296 -1.28 16.44 -0.73
N GLY A 297 -1.66 16.49 0.55
CA GLY A 297 -0.94 17.19 1.61
C GLY A 297 -1.26 18.69 1.72
N ARG A 298 -2.38 19.17 1.16
CA ARG A 298 -2.83 20.56 1.37
C ARG A 298 -3.23 20.77 2.85
N PRO A 299 -3.11 22.02 3.37
CA PRO A 299 -3.50 22.32 4.74
C PRO A 299 -4.97 21.95 5.00
N ALA A 300 -5.19 21.16 6.05
CA ALA A 300 -6.52 20.63 6.37
C ALA A 300 -7.52 21.72 6.75
N GLU A 301 -7.06 22.72 7.51
CA GLU A 301 -7.90 23.84 7.95
C GLU A 301 -8.46 24.64 6.77
N GLU A 302 -7.61 25.04 5.83
CA GLU A 302 -8.03 25.78 4.63
C GLU A 302 -8.96 24.96 3.74
N THR A 303 -8.64 23.68 3.56
CA THR A 303 -9.40 22.76 2.70
C THR A 303 -10.81 22.52 3.26
N LEU A 304 -10.92 22.25 4.56
CA LEU A 304 -12.22 22.04 5.22
C LEU A 304 -13.01 23.34 5.34
N ALA A 305 -12.35 24.48 5.60
CA ALA A 305 -13.02 25.78 5.62
C ALA A 305 -13.58 26.16 4.24
N ALA A 306 -12.94 25.77 3.14
CA ALA A 306 -13.50 25.95 1.80
C ALA A 306 -14.77 25.12 1.60
N LEU A 307 -14.77 23.87 2.05
CA LEU A 307 -15.92 22.98 1.98
C LEU A 307 -17.10 23.47 2.86
N ASP A 308 -16.81 24.04 4.03
CA ASP A 308 -17.82 24.57 4.95
C ASP A 308 -18.49 25.87 4.43
N ARG A 309 -17.94 26.51 3.39
CA ARG A 309 -18.57 27.68 2.71
C ARG A 309 -19.55 27.29 1.61
N GLU A 310 -19.63 26.01 1.23
CA GLU A 310 -20.55 25.55 0.19
C GLU A 310 -22.00 25.81 0.60
N GLN A 311 -22.82 26.28 -0.36
CA GLN A 311 -24.26 26.42 -0.13
C GLN A 311 -24.92 25.06 -0.29
N VAL A 312 -25.48 24.54 0.80
CA VAL A 312 -26.09 23.21 0.84
C VAL A 312 -27.61 23.31 0.96
N PRO A 313 -28.37 22.91 -0.09
CA PRO A 313 -29.83 22.86 -0.04
C PRO A 313 -30.34 21.98 1.09
N PRO A 314 -31.48 22.29 1.73
CA PRO A 314 -32.03 21.50 2.84
C PRO A 314 -32.08 19.99 2.58
N ALA A 315 -32.45 19.57 1.36
CA ALA A 315 -32.57 18.18 0.97
C ALA A 315 -31.24 17.41 0.94
N LEU A 316 -30.10 18.10 0.86
CA LEU A 316 -28.76 17.50 0.73
C LEU A 316 -27.91 17.61 1.99
N ARG A 317 -28.38 18.29 3.05
CA ARG A 317 -27.59 18.61 4.24
C ARG A 317 -27.06 17.39 4.98
N GLU A 318 -27.89 16.38 5.17
CA GLU A 318 -27.52 15.17 5.91
C GLU A 318 -26.45 14.37 5.16
N ALA A 319 -26.67 14.11 3.87
CA ALA A 319 -25.70 13.43 3.02
C ALA A 319 -24.37 14.20 2.95
N PHE A 320 -24.43 15.52 2.72
CA PHE A 320 -23.24 16.37 2.67
C PHE A 320 -22.47 16.33 3.99
N ALA A 321 -23.15 16.45 5.14
CA ALA A 321 -22.51 16.40 6.46
C ALA A 321 -21.80 15.05 6.70
N ALA A 322 -22.41 13.93 6.30
CA ALA A 322 -21.80 12.61 6.40
C ALA A 322 -20.54 12.49 5.53
N HIS A 323 -20.57 12.99 4.29
CA HIS A 323 -19.39 13.00 3.44
C HIS A 323 -18.31 13.97 3.91
N ARG A 324 -18.68 15.15 4.39
CA ARG A 324 -17.74 16.12 4.99
C ARG A 324 -17.03 15.52 6.20
N ALA A 325 -17.73 14.76 7.04
CA ALA A 325 -17.13 14.04 8.17
C ALA A 325 -16.11 12.99 7.70
N ARG A 326 -16.42 12.24 6.63
CA ARG A 326 -15.47 11.30 6.00
C ARG A 326 -14.23 12.00 5.45
N VAL A 327 -14.40 13.11 4.74
CA VAL A 327 -13.29 13.94 4.22
C VAL A 327 -12.43 14.47 5.38
N ALA A 328 -13.04 14.95 6.46
CA ALA A 328 -12.29 15.39 7.64
C ALA A 328 -11.49 14.25 8.30
N GLY A 329 -11.98 13.00 8.20
CA GLY A 329 -11.32 11.82 8.75
C GLY A 329 -9.98 11.46 8.08
N VAL A 330 -9.72 11.93 6.86
CA VAL A 330 -8.42 11.69 6.18
C VAL A 330 -7.40 12.78 6.42
N ALA A 331 -7.79 13.87 7.08
CA ALA A 331 -6.83 14.90 7.46
C ALA A 331 -5.75 14.28 8.37
N PRO A 332 -4.46 14.59 8.14
CA PRO A 332 -3.41 14.10 9.01
C PRO A 332 -3.72 14.56 10.43
N ALA A 333 -3.60 13.65 11.40
CA ALA A 333 -3.72 14.01 12.81
C ALA A 333 -2.79 15.19 13.07
N ARG A 334 -3.35 16.29 13.58
CA ARG A 334 -2.55 17.47 13.95
C ARG A 334 -1.45 16.93 14.87
N PRO A 335 -0.15 17.17 14.58
CA PRO A 335 0.90 16.74 15.48
C PRO A 335 0.55 17.38 16.82
N THR A 336 0.05 16.56 17.76
CA THR A 336 -0.23 16.98 19.13
C THR A 336 1.13 17.39 19.63
N GLY A 337 1.30 18.72 19.73
CA GLY A 337 2.59 19.37 19.68
C GLY A 337 3.62 18.53 20.42
N ALA A 338 4.67 18.12 19.71
CA ALA A 338 5.86 17.55 20.32
C ALA A 338 6.09 18.41 21.54
N ALA A 339 5.81 17.84 22.73
CA ALA A 339 5.90 18.56 23.97
C ALA A 339 7.27 19.19 23.90
N THR A 340 7.30 20.52 23.81
CA THR A 340 8.53 21.27 23.92
C THR A 340 9.06 20.83 25.26
N SER A 341 9.97 19.86 25.24
CA SER A 341 10.89 19.61 26.31
C SER A 341 11.72 20.88 26.33
N ASP A 342 11.15 21.90 26.97
CA ASP A 342 11.82 23.09 27.37
C ASP A 342 12.91 22.60 28.32
N GLY A 343 14.06 22.36 27.70
CA GLY A 343 15.27 21.92 28.34
C GLY A 343 15.70 23.05 29.26
N THR A 344 15.11 23.06 30.46
CA THR A 344 15.74 23.64 31.62
C THR A 344 17.07 22.91 31.75
N ARG A 345 18.14 23.52 31.22
CA ARG A 345 19.53 23.15 31.45
C ARG A 345 19.76 23.23 32.97
N GLY A 346 19.60 22.09 33.64
CA GLY A 346 20.24 21.85 34.93
C GLY A 346 21.75 21.76 34.73
N PRO A 347 22.57 22.36 35.61
CA PRO A 347 24.02 22.30 35.48
C PRO A 347 24.54 20.93 35.96
N GLY A 348 25.40 20.31 35.15
CA GLY A 348 26.48 19.43 35.63
C GLY A 348 26.09 18.12 36.34
N GLY A 349 25.93 17.05 35.57
CA GLY A 349 26.09 15.68 36.06
C GLY A 349 26.95 14.90 35.07
N ALA A 350 28.24 14.73 35.38
CA ALA A 350 29.17 13.96 34.57
C ALA A 350 28.73 12.48 34.48
N PRO A 351 28.89 11.80 33.33
CA PRO A 351 28.59 10.38 33.24
C PRO A 351 29.65 9.58 33.99
N THR A 352 29.25 8.93 35.08
CA THR A 352 30.05 7.93 35.78
C THR A 352 30.25 6.74 34.86
N ARG A 353 31.46 6.63 34.33
CA ARG A 353 31.99 5.48 33.60
C ARG A 353 31.94 4.25 34.52
N PRO A 354 31.30 3.13 34.15
CA PRO A 354 31.45 1.90 34.91
C PRO A 354 32.91 1.42 34.84
N PRO A 355 33.50 0.95 35.95
CA PRO A 355 34.90 0.58 36.00
C PRO A 355 35.18 -0.65 35.14
N ALA A 356 36.15 -0.50 34.25
CA ALA A 356 36.79 -1.61 33.57
C ALA A 356 37.58 -2.43 34.60
N ALA A 357 37.23 -3.69 34.77
CA ALA A 357 38.05 -4.65 35.49
C ALA A 357 39.20 -5.10 34.58
N SER A 358 40.36 -4.46 34.74
CA SER A 358 41.65 -4.96 34.27
C SER A 358 42.13 -6.05 35.23
N GLY A 359 42.17 -7.30 34.75
CA GLY A 359 42.89 -8.40 35.37
C GLY A 359 43.92 -8.95 34.38
N THR A 360 45.19 -8.64 34.62
CA THR A 360 46.38 -9.28 34.05
C THR A 360 46.52 -10.70 34.61
N PRO A 361 46.87 -11.70 33.79
CA PRO A 361 47.47 -12.94 34.29
C PRO A 361 49.01 -12.90 34.14
N ASP A 362 49.69 -13.30 35.21
CA ASP A 362 51.06 -13.83 35.16
C ASP A 362 51.06 -15.27 34.60
#